data_AF-W4RMQ5-F1
#
_entry.id   AF-W4RMQ5-F1
#
_cell.length_a   1.000
_cell.length_b   1.000
_cell.length_c   1.000
_cell.angle_alpha   90.00
_cell.angle_beta   90.00
_cell.angle_gamma   90.00
#
_symmetry.space_group_name_H-M   'P 1'
#
loop_
_entity.id
_entity.type
_entity.pdbx_description
1 polymer ?
#
loop_
_entity_poly.entity_id
_entity_poly.type
_entity_poly.pdbx_seq_one_letter_code
_entity_poly.pdbx_strand_id
1 'polypeptide(L)'
;MEKHVADGRPVWVLVPSTFAIVPEKHWETWDTKKGKEKITYKWHSVLVTGFDDNNVYVNDPLGGKNDKLSKEEFIAGWEQFGKQAITYKR
;
A
#
# COMPACT_ATOMS: atom_id res chain seq x y z
N MET A 1 11.32 1.88 -1.20
CA MET A 1 10.80 0.71 -0.47
C MET A 1 11.80 -0.44 -0.53
N GLU A 2 12.02 -1.04 -1.68
CA GLU A 2 12.87 -2.23 -1.87
C GLU A 2 14.27 -2.13 -1.24
N LYS A 3 14.98 -1.02 -1.47
CA LYS A 3 16.28 -0.78 -0.82
C LYS A 3 16.25 -1.01 0.70
N HIS A 4 15.22 -0.48 1.39
CA HIS A 4 15.11 -0.63 2.85
C HIS A 4 14.77 -2.07 3.23
N VAL A 5 13.89 -2.72 2.49
CA VAL A 5 13.52 -4.12 2.70
C VAL A 5 14.73 -5.05 2.50
N ALA A 6 15.52 -4.82 1.45
CA ALA A 6 16.78 -5.52 1.20
C ALA A 6 17.82 -5.31 2.32
N ASP A 7 17.82 -4.13 2.95
CA ASP A 7 18.62 -3.84 4.15
C ASP A 7 18.06 -4.50 5.44
N GLY A 8 17.06 -5.38 5.33
CA GLY A 8 16.40 -6.04 6.46
C GLY A 8 15.51 -5.12 7.28
N ARG A 9 15.08 -3.97 6.72
CA ARG A 9 14.16 -3.05 7.38
C ARG A 9 12.78 -3.14 6.72
N PRO A 10 11.76 -3.64 7.43
CA PRO A 10 10.42 -3.66 6.87
C PRO A 10 9.90 -2.24 6.68
N VAL A 11 8.96 -2.10 5.73
CA VAL A 11 8.38 -0.80 5.36
C VAL A 11 6.87 -0.86 5.55
N TRP A 12 6.33 -0.03 6.43
CA TRP A 12 4.90 0.13 6.60
C TRP A 12 4.36 1.05 5.51
N VAL A 13 3.27 0.66 4.85
CA VAL A 13 2.71 1.41 3.71
C VAL A 13 1.21 1.58 3.83
N LEU A 14 0.68 2.63 3.17
CA LEU A 14 -0.76 2.77 2.90
C LEU A 14 -1.05 2.36 1.46
N VAL A 15 -2.00 1.45 1.29
CA VAL A 15 -2.34 0.81 0.01
C VAL A 15 -3.84 0.58 -0.12
N PRO A 16 -4.35 0.29 -1.31
CA PRO A 16 -5.69 -0.27 -1.48
C PRO A 16 -5.87 -1.60 -0.73
N SER A 17 -7.05 -1.85 -0.17
CA SER A 17 -7.43 -3.15 0.40
C SER A 17 -7.50 -4.29 -0.62
N THR A 18 -7.52 -3.94 -1.91
CA THR A 18 -7.45 -4.90 -3.03
C THR A 18 -6.02 -5.15 -3.52
N PHE A 19 -5.02 -4.44 -2.98
CA PHE A 19 -3.62 -4.48 -3.43
C PHE A 19 -3.42 -4.18 -4.93
N ALA A 20 -4.36 -3.47 -5.54
CA ALA A 20 -4.38 -3.10 -6.95
C ALA A 20 -5.12 -1.76 -7.10
N ILE A 21 -5.06 -1.16 -8.29
CA ILE A 21 -5.78 0.08 -8.62
C ILE A 21 -7.26 -0.03 -8.23
N VAL A 22 -7.78 0.98 -7.54
CA VAL A 22 -9.18 1.13 -7.18
C VAL A 22 -9.92 1.89 -8.28
N PRO A 23 -10.92 1.29 -8.94
CA PRO A 23 -11.72 1.96 -9.97
C PRO A 23 -12.49 3.18 -9.46
N GLU A 24 -12.75 4.15 -10.35
CA GLU A 24 -13.39 5.43 -10.01
C GLU A 24 -14.72 5.29 -9.28
N LYS A 25 -15.51 4.26 -9.58
CA LYS A 25 -16.80 3.97 -8.93
C LYS A 25 -16.73 3.74 -7.42
N HIS A 26 -15.53 3.52 -6.86
CA HIS A 26 -15.29 3.34 -5.43
C HIS A 26 -14.76 4.61 -4.74
N TRP A 27 -14.70 5.72 -5.47
CA TRP A 27 -14.31 7.01 -4.95
C TRP A 27 -15.52 7.92 -4.82
N GLU A 28 -15.47 8.78 -3.82
CA GLU A 28 -16.46 9.82 -3.58
C GLU A 28 -15.76 11.12 -3.18
N THR A 29 -16.47 12.23 -3.28
CA THR A 29 -15.95 13.55 -2.90
C THR A 29 -16.65 14.00 -1.64
N TRP A 30 -15.86 14.31 -0.62
CA TRP A 30 -16.35 14.88 0.64
C TRP A 30 -16.06 16.36 0.68
N ASP A 31 -17.04 17.15 1.15
CA ASP A 31 -16.80 18.53 1.54
C ASP A 31 -16.19 18.56 2.95
N THR A 32 -14.92 18.93 3.04
CA THR A 32 -14.20 19.05 4.31
C THR A 32 -13.94 20.52 4.65
N LYS A 33 -13.48 20.80 5.88
CA LYS A 33 -13.04 22.16 6.26
C LYS A 33 -11.90 22.71 5.38
N LYS A 34 -11.18 21.86 4.65
CA LYS A 34 -10.08 22.23 3.74
C LYS A 34 -10.53 22.35 2.28
N GLY A 35 -11.81 22.08 1.98
CA GLY A 35 -12.35 21.99 0.63
C GLY A 35 -12.77 20.58 0.26
N LYS A 36 -13.04 20.37 -1.03
CA LYS A 36 -13.44 19.08 -1.59
C LYS A 36 -12.26 18.13 -1.63
N GLU A 37 -12.41 16.99 -0.97
CA GLU A 37 -11.40 15.92 -0.90
C GLU A 37 -11.96 14.65 -1.52
N LYS A 38 -11.17 13.99 -2.37
CA LYS A 38 -11.54 12.71 -2.98
C LYS A 38 -11.12 11.57 -2.05
N ILE A 39 -12.08 10.78 -1.60
CA ILE A 39 -11.86 9.70 -0.64
C ILE A 39 -12.36 8.37 -1.19
N THR A 40 -11.88 7.28 -0.60
CA THR A 40 -12.38 5.93 -0.83
C THR A 40 -12.33 5.16 0.47
N TYR A 41 -13.26 4.24 0.71
CA TYR A 41 -13.19 3.32 1.85
C TYR A 41 -12.26 2.12 1.61
N LYS A 42 -11.56 2.10 0.48
CA LYS A 42 -10.60 1.06 0.12
C LYS A 42 -9.20 1.30 0.69
N TRP A 43 -9.02 2.23 1.63
CA TRP A 43 -7.76 2.33 2.37
C TRP A 43 -7.46 1.08 3.18
N HIS A 44 -6.20 0.67 3.15
CA HIS A 44 -5.63 -0.39 3.97
C HIS A 44 -4.17 -0.06 4.29
N SER A 45 -3.59 -0.86 5.19
CA SER A 45 -2.20 -0.72 5.55
C SER A 45 -1.57 -2.06 5.90
N VAL A 46 -0.35 -2.26 5.40
CA VAL A 46 0.41 -3.51 5.54
C VAL A 46 1.89 -3.23 5.80
N LEU A 47 2.60 -4.24 6.29
CA LEU A 47 4.04 -4.20 6.46
C LEU A 47 4.72 -4.99 5.35
N VAL A 48 5.48 -4.33 4.48
CA VAL A 48 6.27 -4.99 3.44
C VAL A 48 7.54 -5.57 4.05
N THR A 49 7.72 -6.88 3.89
CA THR A 49 8.81 -7.65 4.51
C THR A 49 9.74 -8.31 3.50
N GLY A 50 9.33 -8.42 2.23
CA GLY A 50 10.16 -9.00 1.18
C GLY A 50 9.67 -8.63 -0.22
N PHE A 51 10.48 -8.94 -1.22
CA PHE A 51 10.11 -8.86 -2.63
C PHE A 51 11.00 -9.79 -3.46
N ASP A 52 10.53 -10.15 -4.65
CA ASP A 52 11.31 -10.75 -5.72
C ASP A 52 11.03 -9.99 -7.04
N ASP A 53 11.40 -10.58 -8.17
CA ASP A 53 11.20 -9.95 -9.49
C ASP A 53 9.72 -9.68 -9.78
N ASN A 54 8.82 -10.55 -9.33
CA ASN A 54 7.40 -10.53 -9.69
C ASN A 54 6.46 -10.29 -8.50
N ASN A 55 6.97 -10.39 -7.27
CA ASN A 55 6.13 -10.40 -6.08
C ASN A 55 6.61 -9.45 -4.98
N VAL A 56 5.66 -9.00 -4.17
CA VAL A 56 5.90 -8.37 -2.87
C VAL A 56 5.33 -9.28 -1.79
N TYR A 57 6.04 -9.38 -0.67
CA TYR A 57 5.61 -10.14 0.50
C TYR A 57 5.25 -9.18 1.62
N VAL A 58 4.06 -9.35 2.19
CA VAL A 58 3.52 -8.44 3.21
C VAL A 58 3.03 -9.20 4.44
N ASN A 59 3.08 -8.56 5.60
CA ASN A 59 2.27 -8.96 6.74
C ASN A 59 1.01 -8.10 6.73
N ASP A 60 -0.12 -8.74 6.50
CA ASP A 60 -1.43 -8.09 6.45
C ASP A 60 -2.14 -8.28 7.81
N PRO A 61 -2.51 -7.19 8.53
CA PRO A 61 -3.26 -7.29 9.78
C PRO A 61 -4.67 -7.90 9.63
N LEU A 62 -5.23 -7.93 8.42
CA LEU A 62 -6.50 -8.59 8.10
C LEU A 62 -6.29 -9.93 7.37
N GLY A 63 -5.05 -10.29 7.07
CA GLY A 63 -4.67 -11.48 6.33
C GLY A 63 -3.64 -12.30 7.10
N GLY A 64 -2.61 -12.74 6.38
CA GLY A 64 -1.55 -13.61 6.87
C GLY A 64 -0.19 -12.93 6.98
N LYS A 65 0.77 -13.72 7.46
CA LYS A 65 2.18 -13.36 7.49
C LYS A 65 2.83 -13.75 6.16
N ASN A 66 3.58 -12.84 5.56
CA ASN A 66 4.25 -13.02 4.26
C ASN A 66 3.28 -13.39 3.12
N ASP A 67 2.11 -12.76 3.10
CA ASP A 67 1.18 -12.86 1.99
C ASP A 67 1.85 -12.39 0.71
N LYS A 68 1.76 -13.22 -0.33
CA LYS A 68 2.39 -13.01 -1.62
C LYS A 68 1.43 -12.26 -2.54
N LEU A 69 1.87 -11.10 -3.02
CA LEU A 69 1.09 -10.22 -3.89
C LEU A 69 1.82 -9.96 -5.20
N SER A 70 1.06 -9.76 -6.29
CA SER A 70 1.61 -9.28 -7.56
C SER A 70 2.30 -7.94 -7.34
N LYS A 71 3.59 -7.85 -7.69
CA LYS A 71 4.38 -6.64 -7.52
C LYS A 71 3.88 -5.51 -8.40
N GLU A 72 3.51 -5.82 -9.64
CA GLU A 72 3.00 -4.85 -10.60
C GLU A 72 1.71 -4.21 -10.08
N GLU A 73 0.72 -5.02 -9.68
CA GLU A 73 -0.56 -4.53 -9.18
C GLU A 73 -0.39 -3.78 -7.86
N PHE A 74 0.43 -4.31 -6.95
CA PHE A 74 0.71 -3.70 -5.66
C PHE A 74 1.33 -2.30 -5.82
N ILE A 75 2.34 -2.17 -6.67
CA ILE A 75 2.97 -0.88 -6.96
C ILE A 75 1.92 0.05 -7.55
N ALA A 76 1.18 -0.36 -8.58
CA ALA A 76 0.18 0.49 -9.21
C ALA A 76 -0.88 1.02 -8.21
N GLY A 77 -1.34 0.17 -7.29
CA GLY A 77 -2.24 0.57 -6.19
C GLY A 77 -1.57 1.53 -5.20
N TRP A 78 -0.34 1.24 -4.76
CA TRP A 78 0.43 2.10 -3.86
C TRP A 78 0.71 3.48 -4.47
N GLU A 79 0.98 3.54 -5.78
CA GLU A 79 1.16 4.80 -6.50
C GLU A 79 -0.14 5.62 -6.55
N GLN A 80 -1.28 4.98 -6.82
CA GLN A 80 -2.60 5.63 -6.78
C GLN A 80 -2.90 6.25 -5.41
N PHE A 81 -2.39 5.65 -4.33
CA PHE A 81 -2.59 6.08 -2.95
C PHE A 81 -1.49 7.01 -2.43
N GLY A 82 -0.67 7.55 -3.34
CA GLY A 82 0.29 8.62 -3.07
C GLY A 82 1.65 8.15 -2.57
N LYS A 83 2.02 6.88 -2.77
CA LYS A 83 3.34 6.33 -2.43
C LYS A 83 3.72 6.52 -0.94
N GLN A 84 2.74 6.47 -0.06
CA GLN A 84 2.93 6.72 1.38
C GLN A 84 3.60 5.52 2.05
N ALA A 85 4.71 5.77 2.75
CA ALA A 85 5.52 4.73 3.39
C ALA A 85 6.29 5.27 4.59
N ILE A 86 6.48 4.42 5.61
CA ILE A 86 7.29 4.71 6.81
C ILE A 86 8.22 3.52 7.09
N THR A 87 9.46 3.81 7.43
CA THR A 87 10.43 2.85 7.98
C THR A 87 11.35 3.58 8.95
N TYR A 88 12.23 2.85 9.65
CA TYR A 88 13.16 3.43 10.61
C TYR A 88 14.58 3.56 10.04
N LYS A 89 15.35 4.47 10.64
CA LYS A 89 16.80 4.54 10.45
C LYS A 89 17.45 3.58 11.45
N ARG A 90 18.52 2.92 11.04
CA ARG A 90 19.39 2.21 11.97
C ARG A 90 20.18 3.22 12.80
#